data_AF-A0A2X2V617-F1
#
_entry.id   AF-A0A2X2V617-F1
#
_cell.length_a   1.000
_cell.length_b   1.000
_cell.length_c   1.000
_cell.angle_alpha   90.00
_cell.angle_beta   90.00
_cell.angle_gamma   90.00
#
_symmetry.space_group_name_H-M   'P 1'
#
loop_
_entity.id
_entity.type
_entity.pdbx_description
1 polymer ?
#
loop_
_entity_poly.entity_id
_entity_poly.type
_entity_poly.pdbx_seq_one_letter_code
_entity_poly.pdbx_strand_id
1 'polypeptide(L)'
;MKRCSLALWTLASAGVPPVLTLWDRTKGKQNVKAIASLGSMPNYLLSNNPAVKSIKDLTEKDRIAVPAAGVGFQSRTLQIETAKLYGDQDFKRFDKISVSLPHPDASAALIAGGSEITTHFSSPPFQYQALEHSNVHKVLSSYDVLGGQATFNVLYTTQKFHDENPKTYKAFYRALSEAANIINRGQKCGCRNIYSRREITAALTAGTKNC
;
A
#
# COMPACT_ATOMS: atom_id res chain seq x y z
N MET A 1 -36.23 -11.84 8.04
CA MET A 1 -35.02 -11.00 7.93
C MET A 1 -33.78 -11.89 7.91
N LYS A 2 -33.25 -12.20 6.72
CA LYS A 2 -31.99 -12.94 6.58
C LYS A 2 -30.84 -11.98 6.90
N ARG A 3 -30.11 -12.22 8.00
CA ARG A 3 -28.82 -11.57 8.22
C ARG A 3 -27.91 -11.96 7.05
N CYS A 4 -27.49 -10.98 6.25
CA CYS A 4 -26.40 -11.16 5.30
C CYS A 4 -25.21 -11.74 6.08
N SER A 5 -24.87 -12.99 5.77
CA SER A 5 -23.59 -13.56 6.15
C SER A 5 -22.51 -12.66 5.57
N LEU A 6 -21.81 -11.91 6.42
CA LEU A 6 -20.52 -11.35 6.04
C LEU A 6 -19.70 -12.51 5.48
N ALA A 7 -19.29 -12.38 4.22
CA ALA A 7 -18.41 -13.32 3.56
C ALA A 7 -17.23 -13.66 4.49
N LEU A 8 -17.12 -14.93 4.88
CA LEU A 8 -16.00 -15.48 5.64
C LEU A 8 -14.78 -15.55 4.71
N TRP A 9 -14.13 -14.42 4.47
CA TRP A 9 -12.77 -14.45 3.93
C TRP A 9 -11.84 -14.98 5.02
N THR A 10 -11.19 -16.12 4.76
CA THR A 10 -10.26 -16.77 5.70
C THR A 10 -8.99 -15.94 5.88
N LEU A 11 -8.53 -15.32 4.80
CA LEU A 11 -7.36 -14.46 4.72
C LEU A 11 -7.65 -13.35 3.72
N ALA A 12 -7.15 -12.15 3.98
CA ALA A 12 -7.24 -11.01 3.07
C ALA A 12 -5.92 -10.24 3.03
N SER A 13 -5.72 -9.45 1.98
CA SER A 13 -4.54 -8.60 1.79
C SER A 13 -4.98 -7.16 1.57
N ALA A 14 -4.28 -6.21 2.19
CA ALA A 14 -4.48 -4.78 1.96
C ALA A 14 -3.24 -3.98 2.38
N GLY A 15 -3.24 -2.69 2.04
CA GLY A 15 -2.25 -1.75 2.54
C GLY A 15 -2.31 -1.59 4.05
N VAL A 16 -1.19 -1.23 4.68
CA VAL A 16 -1.10 -1.07 6.15
C VAL A 16 -2.16 -0.08 6.71
N PRO A 17 -2.40 1.12 6.15
CA PRO A 17 -3.31 2.07 6.77
C PRO A 17 -4.79 1.62 6.82
N PRO A 18 -5.37 1.03 5.75
CA PRO A 18 -6.68 0.39 5.85
C PRO A 18 -6.76 -0.71 6.92
N VAL A 19 -5.70 -1.52 7.07
CA VAL A 19 -5.66 -2.59 8.08
C VAL A 19 -5.62 -2.04 9.49
N LEU A 20 -4.88 -0.95 9.74
CA LEU A 20 -4.89 -0.27 11.04
C LEU A 20 -6.28 0.29 11.37
N THR A 21 -6.95 0.87 10.38
CA THR A 21 -8.34 1.35 10.55
C THR A 21 -9.29 0.20 10.89
N LEU A 22 -9.12 -0.95 10.23
CA LEU A 22 -9.93 -2.14 10.47
C LEU A 22 -9.64 -2.77 11.84
N TRP A 23 -8.38 -2.83 12.26
CA TRP A 23 -7.97 -3.31 13.57
C TRP A 23 -8.64 -2.50 14.68
N ASP A 24 -8.55 -1.17 14.60
CA ASP A 24 -9.16 -0.26 15.57
C ASP A 24 -10.67 -0.50 15.70
N ARG A 25 -11.38 -0.56 14.56
CA ARG A 25 -12.84 -0.78 14.52
C ARG A 25 -13.30 -2.16 15.01
N THR A 26 -12.42 -3.16 14.96
CA THR A 26 -12.76 -4.56 15.32
C THR A 26 -12.20 -5.00 16.66
N LYS A 27 -11.48 -4.12 17.36
CA LYS A 27 -10.90 -4.37 18.68
C LYS A 27 -12.00 -4.73 19.68
N GLY A 28 -11.79 -5.84 20.39
CA GLY A 28 -12.76 -6.40 21.35
C GLY A 28 -13.92 -7.19 20.71
N LYS A 29 -13.96 -7.32 19.38
CA LYS A 29 -14.97 -8.09 18.64
C LYS A 29 -14.30 -9.14 17.74
N GLN A 30 -14.23 -8.89 16.44
CA GLN A 30 -13.59 -9.79 15.48
C GLN A 30 -12.07 -9.84 15.62
N ASN A 31 -11.47 -8.81 16.27
CA ASN A 31 -10.03 -8.70 16.52
C ASN A 31 -9.22 -9.00 15.25
N VAL A 32 -9.42 -8.20 14.20
CA VAL A 32 -8.63 -8.34 12.98
C VAL A 32 -7.19 -7.95 13.25
N LYS A 33 -6.24 -8.80 12.87
CA LYS A 33 -4.79 -8.60 13.07
C LYS A 33 -4.03 -8.89 11.79
N ALA A 34 -2.98 -8.11 11.54
CA ALA A 34 -1.99 -8.43 10.51
C ALA A 34 -1.19 -9.67 10.95
N ILE A 35 -0.91 -10.57 10.02
CA ILE A 35 -0.26 -11.86 10.29
C ILE A 35 1.04 -12.05 9.50
N ALA A 36 1.23 -11.32 8.40
CA ALA A 36 2.46 -11.33 7.62
C ALA A 36 2.60 -10.06 6.78
N SER A 37 3.82 -9.53 6.68
CA SER A 37 4.19 -8.55 5.65
C SER A 37 4.41 -9.25 4.31
N LEU A 38 3.90 -8.67 3.22
CA LEU A 38 4.08 -9.17 1.85
C LEU A 38 5.23 -8.49 1.10
N GLY A 39 5.88 -7.50 1.73
CA GLY A 39 7.06 -6.85 1.17
C GLY A 39 7.12 -5.35 1.45
N SER A 40 8.36 -4.85 1.44
CA SER A 40 8.66 -3.43 1.45
C SER A 40 9.01 -3.01 0.02
N MET A 41 8.12 -2.23 -0.60
CA MET A 41 8.37 -1.64 -1.91
C MET A 41 8.01 -0.17 -1.87
N PRO A 42 8.90 0.73 -2.34
CA PRO A 42 8.57 2.14 -2.37
C PRO A 42 7.49 2.35 -3.44
N ASN A 43 6.45 3.07 -3.06
CA ASN A 43 5.50 3.66 -3.99
C ASN A 43 6.04 5.04 -4.40
N TYR A 44 5.89 5.40 -5.68
CA TYR A 44 6.35 6.68 -6.21
C TYR A 44 5.18 7.58 -6.60
N LEU A 45 5.26 8.86 -6.24
CA LEU A 45 4.45 9.89 -6.87
C LEU A 45 5.15 10.29 -8.17
N LEU A 46 4.49 10.06 -9.29
CA LEU A 46 4.98 10.37 -10.62
C LEU A 46 4.17 11.53 -11.21
N SER A 47 4.79 12.34 -12.05
CA SER A 47 4.09 13.37 -12.81
C SER A 47 4.60 13.43 -14.25
N ASN A 48 3.70 13.80 -15.16
CA ASN A 48 4.06 14.16 -16.54
C ASN A 48 4.09 15.69 -16.76
N ASN A 49 3.77 16.48 -15.72
CA ASN A 49 3.80 17.93 -15.77
C ASN A 49 5.23 18.41 -15.46
N PRO A 50 5.97 18.99 -16.43
CA PRO A 50 7.36 19.36 -16.22
C PRO A 50 7.54 20.44 -15.15
N ALA A 51 6.50 21.23 -14.84
CA ALA A 51 6.55 22.24 -13.78
C ALA A 51 6.47 21.64 -12.37
N VAL A 52 5.97 20.41 -12.22
CA VAL A 52 5.81 19.76 -10.91
C VAL A 52 7.07 18.97 -10.57
N LYS A 53 7.98 19.54 -9.78
CA LYS A 53 9.22 18.86 -9.34
C LYS A 53 9.15 18.36 -7.90
N SER A 54 8.25 18.93 -7.12
CA SER A 54 7.94 18.57 -5.75
C SER A 54 6.43 18.65 -5.53
N ILE A 55 5.93 18.10 -4.42
CA ILE A 55 4.50 18.24 -4.11
C ILE A 55 4.09 19.69 -3.82
N LYS A 56 5.05 20.61 -3.57
CA LYS A 56 4.77 22.03 -3.38
C LYS A 56 4.36 22.73 -4.66
N ASP A 57 4.73 22.15 -5.80
CA ASP A 57 4.44 22.69 -7.13
C ASP A 57 3.05 22.26 -7.64
N LEU A 58 2.38 21.34 -6.93
CA LEU A 58 1.03 20.89 -7.26
C LEU A 58 0.01 22.00 -7.05
N THR A 59 -0.90 22.12 -8.01
CA THR A 59 -1.95 23.15 -8.02
C THR A 59 -3.33 22.52 -8.20
N GLU A 60 -4.37 23.35 -8.14
CA GLU A 60 -5.74 22.92 -8.44
C GLU A 60 -5.93 22.46 -9.89
N LYS A 61 -4.98 22.72 -10.79
CA LYS A 61 -5.03 22.24 -12.17
C LYS A 61 -4.56 20.79 -12.31
N ASP A 62 -3.78 20.30 -11.35
CA ASP A 62 -3.28 18.93 -11.35
C ASP A 62 -4.36 17.96 -10.88
N ARG A 63 -4.35 16.74 -11.39
CA ARG A 63 -5.17 15.63 -10.88
C ARG A 63 -4.27 14.47 -10.48
N ILE A 64 -4.38 14.06 -9.22
CA ILE A 64 -3.58 12.98 -8.65
C ILE A 64 -4.39 11.69 -8.69
N ALA A 65 -4.05 10.79 -9.60
CA ALA A 65 -4.60 9.45 -9.60
C ALA A 65 -4.04 8.64 -8.43
N VAL A 66 -4.94 7.96 -7.70
CA VAL A 66 -4.62 6.98 -6.66
C VAL A 66 -5.66 5.85 -6.70
N PRO A 67 -5.38 4.61 -6.27
CA PRO A 67 -6.37 3.52 -6.32
C PRO A 67 -7.60 3.76 -5.44
N ALA A 68 -7.42 4.45 -4.31
CA ALA A 68 -8.49 4.76 -3.36
C ALA A 68 -8.25 6.15 -2.74
N ALA A 69 -8.86 7.17 -3.35
CA ALA A 69 -8.71 8.56 -2.92
C ALA A 69 -9.11 8.76 -1.46
N GLY A 70 -8.27 9.51 -0.73
CA GLY A 70 -8.50 9.87 0.68
C GLY A 70 -8.34 8.75 1.71
N VAL A 71 -8.20 7.48 1.33
CA VAL A 71 -8.13 6.35 2.30
C VAL A 71 -7.03 5.32 2.05
N GLY A 72 -6.58 5.16 0.81
CA GLY A 72 -5.55 4.17 0.45
C GLY A 72 -4.17 4.46 1.03
N PHE A 73 -3.24 3.52 0.85
CA PHE A 73 -1.83 3.68 1.27
C PHE A 73 -1.21 4.94 0.67
N GLN A 74 -1.44 5.16 -0.62
CA GLN A 74 -0.93 6.32 -1.36
C GLN A 74 -1.51 7.63 -0.82
N SER A 75 -2.82 7.69 -0.61
CA SER A 75 -3.51 8.85 -0.04
C SER A 75 -2.97 9.18 1.35
N ARG A 76 -2.79 8.17 2.21
CA ARG A 76 -2.24 8.35 3.56
C ARG A 76 -0.79 8.81 3.54
N THR A 77 0.02 8.28 2.63
CA THR A 77 1.41 8.72 2.47
C THR A 77 1.46 10.17 2.01
N LEU A 78 0.63 10.56 1.02
CA LEU A 78 0.55 11.94 0.57
C LEU A 78 0.09 12.88 1.70
N GLN A 79 -0.88 12.46 2.51
CA GLN A 79 -1.36 13.21 3.67
C GLN A 79 -0.27 13.42 4.74
N ILE A 80 0.56 12.41 5.01
CA ILE A 80 1.70 12.53 5.94
C ILE A 80 2.67 13.59 5.44
N GLU A 81 3.05 13.54 4.16
CA GLU A 81 3.96 14.53 3.59
C GLU A 81 3.34 15.93 3.53
N THR A 82 2.04 16.01 3.23
CA THR A 82 1.28 17.27 3.23
C THR A 82 1.26 17.89 4.63
N ALA A 83 1.00 17.09 5.66
CA ALA A 83 1.00 17.55 7.05
C ALA A 83 2.38 18.07 7.49
N LYS A 84 3.47 17.41 7.07
CA LYS A 84 4.83 17.91 7.35
C LYS A 84 5.11 19.26 6.71
N LEU A 85 4.56 19.54 5.54
CA LEU A 85 4.81 20.79 4.81
C LEU A 85 3.89 21.94 5.20
N TYR A 86 2.62 21.65 5.48
CA TYR A 86 1.56 22.65 5.67
C TYR A 86 0.91 22.61 7.05
N GLY A 87 1.27 21.64 7.90
CA GLY A 87 0.71 21.42 9.22
C GLY A 87 -0.45 20.43 9.23
N ASP A 88 -0.71 19.84 10.40
CA ASP A 88 -1.67 18.75 10.59
C ASP A 88 -3.10 19.11 10.19
N GLN A 89 -3.51 20.38 10.29
CA GLN A 89 -4.85 20.82 9.88
C GLN A 89 -5.06 20.76 8.36
N ASP A 90 -3.96 20.87 7.60
CA ASP A 90 -3.96 20.92 6.14
C ASP A 90 -3.62 19.57 5.49
N PHE A 91 -3.58 18.48 6.25
CA PHE A 91 -3.20 17.15 5.75
C PHE A 91 -4.02 16.70 4.52
N LYS A 92 -5.27 17.15 4.40
CA LYS A 92 -6.17 16.84 3.27
C LYS A 92 -6.06 17.80 2.08
N ARG A 93 -5.11 18.73 2.07
CA ARG A 93 -4.97 19.74 1.01
C ARG A 93 -5.03 19.13 -0.39
N PHE A 94 -4.28 18.07 -0.65
CA PHE A 94 -4.24 17.40 -1.95
C PHE A 94 -5.31 16.33 -2.16
N ASP A 95 -6.10 15.97 -1.14
CA ASP A 95 -7.24 15.06 -1.32
C ASP A 95 -8.29 15.67 -2.28
N LYS A 96 -8.44 17.01 -2.26
CA LYS A 96 -9.35 17.76 -3.14
C LYS A 96 -9.00 17.62 -4.62
N ILE A 97 -7.75 17.28 -4.91
CA ILE A 97 -7.26 17.08 -6.27
C ILE A 97 -6.95 15.62 -6.61
N SER A 98 -7.27 14.72 -5.68
CA SER A 98 -7.05 13.28 -5.86
C SER A 98 -8.29 12.59 -6.42
N VAL A 99 -8.09 11.70 -7.37
CA VAL A 99 -9.16 10.91 -8.01
C VAL A 99 -8.87 9.42 -7.91
N SER A 100 -9.92 8.63 -7.73
CA SER A 100 -9.81 7.17 -7.66
C SER A 100 -9.71 6.57 -9.05
N LEU A 101 -8.56 5.99 -9.39
CA LEU A 101 -8.30 5.35 -10.67
C LEU A 101 -7.36 4.13 -10.49
N PRO A 102 -7.68 2.96 -11.07
CA PRO A 102 -6.79 1.79 -10.99
C PRO A 102 -5.39 2.06 -11.56
N HIS A 103 -4.37 1.40 -11.02
CA HIS A 103 -2.99 1.61 -11.47
C HIS A 103 -2.77 1.44 -12.98
N PRO A 104 -3.34 0.42 -13.67
CA PRO A 104 -3.21 0.31 -15.12
C PRO A 104 -3.70 1.54 -15.87
N ASP A 105 -4.92 1.98 -15.56
CA ASP A 105 -5.59 3.08 -16.25
C ASP A 105 -4.89 4.42 -15.96
N ALA A 106 -4.49 4.64 -14.70
CA ALA A 106 -3.75 5.81 -14.28
C ALA A 106 -2.37 5.91 -14.96
N SER A 107 -1.68 4.78 -15.09
CA SER A 107 -0.36 4.75 -15.76
C SER A 107 -0.50 5.02 -17.25
N ALA A 108 -1.49 4.40 -17.90
CA ALA A 108 -1.78 4.65 -19.31
C ALA A 108 -2.12 6.12 -19.57
N ALA A 109 -2.97 6.72 -18.74
CA ALA A 109 -3.35 8.14 -18.84
C ALA A 109 -2.16 9.08 -18.61
N LEU A 110 -1.31 8.78 -17.61
CA LEU A 110 -0.12 9.57 -17.31
C LEU A 110 0.91 9.51 -18.45
N ILE A 111 1.17 8.31 -18.98
CA ILE A 111 2.13 8.08 -20.06
C ILE A 111 1.66 8.74 -21.36
N ALA A 112 0.40 8.53 -21.74
CA ALA A 112 -0.16 9.09 -22.98
C ALA A 112 -0.14 10.63 -22.97
N GLY A 113 -0.33 11.24 -21.79
CA GLY A 113 -0.46 12.69 -21.66
C GLY A 113 -1.76 13.21 -22.28
N GLY A 114 -2.04 14.50 -22.09
CA GLY A 114 -3.21 15.17 -22.67
C GLY A 114 -4.56 14.89 -21.99
N SER A 115 -4.61 13.98 -21.02
CA SER A 115 -5.75 13.87 -20.10
C SER A 115 -5.63 14.85 -18.93
N GLU A 116 -6.67 14.94 -18.10
CA GLU A 116 -6.61 15.70 -16.85
C GLU A 116 -5.67 15.07 -15.80
N ILE A 117 -5.31 13.78 -15.94
CA ILE A 117 -4.40 13.08 -15.03
C ILE A 117 -2.96 13.52 -15.31
N THR A 118 -2.45 14.40 -14.44
CA THR A 118 -1.07 14.90 -14.52
C THR A 118 -0.13 14.22 -13.54
N THR A 119 -0.68 13.51 -12.54
CA THR A 119 0.08 12.92 -11.44
C THR A 119 -0.50 11.56 -11.07
N HIS A 120 0.34 10.57 -10.77
CA HIS A 120 -0.09 9.25 -10.29
C HIS A 120 0.77 8.82 -9.11
N PHE A 121 0.13 8.49 -7.98
CA PHE A 121 0.82 7.80 -6.90
C PHE A 121 0.75 6.29 -7.18
N SER A 122 1.84 5.77 -7.73
CA SER A 122 1.94 4.45 -8.31
C SER A 122 2.64 3.46 -7.38
N SER A 123 2.48 2.17 -7.68
CA SER A 123 3.22 1.07 -7.08
C SER A 123 3.92 0.25 -8.18
N PRO A 124 4.88 -0.61 -7.85
CA PRO A 124 5.36 -1.61 -8.79
C PRO A 124 4.23 -2.51 -9.32
N PRO A 125 4.34 -3.01 -10.57
CA PRO A 125 5.39 -2.70 -11.56
C PRO A 125 5.16 -1.38 -12.31
N PHE A 126 3.95 -0.81 -12.22
CA PHE A 126 3.48 0.34 -13.00
C PHE A 126 4.39 1.56 -12.92
N GLN A 127 4.94 1.84 -11.73
CA GLN A 127 5.84 2.98 -11.55
C GLN A 127 7.12 2.87 -12.38
N TYR A 128 7.63 1.65 -12.58
CA TYR A 128 8.85 1.43 -13.37
C TYR A 128 8.54 1.56 -14.85
N GLN A 129 7.42 0.98 -15.30
CA GLN A 129 6.94 1.10 -16.67
C GLN A 129 6.70 2.56 -17.06
N ALA A 130 6.04 3.35 -16.20
CA ALA A 130 5.81 4.76 -16.47
C ALA A 130 7.12 5.56 -16.57
N LEU A 131 8.13 5.24 -15.75
CA LEU A 131 9.44 5.90 -15.78
C LEU A 131 10.32 5.52 -16.98
N GLU A 132 9.95 4.50 -17.77
CA GLU A 132 10.60 4.23 -19.06
C GLU A 132 10.27 5.31 -20.11
N HIS A 133 9.23 6.10 -19.89
CA HIS A 133 8.83 7.19 -20.76
C HIS A 133 9.42 8.53 -20.30
N SER A 134 10.10 9.23 -21.20
CA SER A 134 10.86 10.46 -20.88
C SER A 134 9.99 11.64 -20.43
N ASN A 135 8.69 11.61 -20.72
CA ASN A 135 7.74 12.62 -20.28
C ASN A 135 7.27 12.42 -18.84
N VAL A 136 7.61 11.30 -18.18
CA VAL A 136 7.22 11.01 -16.79
C VAL A 136 8.45 11.06 -15.90
N HIS A 137 8.35 11.76 -14.77
CA HIS A 137 9.40 11.82 -13.76
C HIS A 137 8.88 11.56 -12.36
N LYS A 138 9.77 11.10 -11.48
CA LYS A 138 9.48 10.90 -10.06
C LYS A 138 9.49 12.23 -9.33
N VAL A 139 8.42 12.51 -8.59
CA VAL A 139 8.25 13.68 -7.71
C VAL A 139 8.60 13.34 -6.26
N LEU A 140 8.18 12.16 -5.79
CA LEU A 140 8.34 11.75 -4.38
C LEU A 140 8.43 10.23 -4.26
N SER A 141 9.19 9.74 -3.26
CA SER A 141 9.14 8.35 -2.82
C SER A 141 8.46 8.22 -1.47
N SER A 142 7.60 7.22 -1.31
CA SER A 142 6.99 6.88 -0.01
C SER A 142 8.02 6.59 1.08
N TYR A 143 9.23 6.12 0.77
CA TYR A 143 10.27 5.90 1.78
C TYR A 143 10.83 7.21 2.33
N ASP A 144 10.93 8.24 1.50
CA ASP A 144 11.38 9.56 1.94
C ASP A 144 10.36 10.16 2.93
N VAL A 145 9.07 9.93 2.64
CA VAL A 145 7.97 10.33 3.53
C VAL A 145 7.94 9.52 4.82
N LEU A 146 8.12 8.21 4.75
CA LEU A 146 7.98 7.34 5.92
C LEU A 146 9.27 7.21 6.74
N GLY A 147 10.36 7.87 6.31
CA GLY A 147 11.65 7.87 7.01
C GLY A 147 12.46 6.59 6.85
N GLY A 148 12.16 5.78 5.82
CA GLY A 148 12.85 4.51 5.56
C GLY A 148 11.98 3.49 4.84
N GLN A 149 12.47 2.25 4.80
CA GLN A 149 11.73 1.12 4.25
C GLN A 149 10.45 0.90 5.07
N ALA A 150 9.32 0.87 4.37
CA ALA A 150 8.01 0.65 4.98
C ALA A 150 7.29 -0.52 4.30
N THR A 151 6.53 -1.27 5.09
CA THR A 151 5.67 -2.34 4.57
C THR A 151 4.53 -1.72 3.77
N PHE A 152 4.39 -2.15 2.51
CA PHE A 152 3.29 -1.70 1.67
C PHE A 152 2.02 -2.50 1.96
N ASN A 153 2.09 -3.83 1.79
CA ASN A 153 0.96 -4.74 1.94
C ASN A 153 1.17 -5.74 3.07
N VAL A 154 0.09 -6.06 3.77
CA VAL A 154 0.06 -7.10 4.79
C VAL A 154 -1.09 -8.06 4.52
N LEU A 155 -0.87 -9.32 4.89
CA LEU A 155 -1.95 -10.27 5.09
C LEU A 155 -2.55 -10.06 6.47
N TYR A 156 -3.87 -10.16 6.56
CA TYR A 156 -4.59 -10.06 7.82
C TYR A 156 -5.73 -11.08 7.89
N THR A 157 -6.11 -11.41 9.12
CA THR A 157 -7.25 -12.29 9.40
C THR A 157 -7.88 -11.94 10.75
N THR A 158 -8.99 -12.58 11.08
CA THR A 158 -9.64 -12.47 12.39
C THR A 158 -8.94 -13.38 13.40
N GLN A 159 -8.95 -12.97 14.68
CA GLN A 159 -8.44 -13.83 15.75
C GLN A 159 -9.17 -15.18 15.80
N LYS A 160 -10.49 -15.20 15.57
CA LYS A 160 -11.29 -16.43 15.55
C LYS A 160 -10.73 -17.46 14.56
N PHE A 161 -10.44 -17.05 13.32
CA PHE A 161 -9.90 -17.96 12.31
C PHE A 161 -8.54 -18.52 12.72
N HIS A 162 -7.65 -17.68 13.25
CA HIS A 162 -6.35 -18.10 13.77
C HIS A 162 -6.49 -19.16 14.88
N ASP A 163 -7.32 -18.87 15.89
CA ASP A 163 -7.47 -19.70 17.09
C ASP A 163 -8.18 -21.03 16.77
N GLU A 164 -9.18 -21.03 15.89
CA GLU A 164 -9.94 -22.22 15.52
C GLU A 164 -9.23 -23.10 14.47
N ASN A 165 -8.24 -22.58 13.74
CA ASN A 165 -7.60 -23.30 12.63
C ASN A 165 -6.06 -23.37 12.75
N PRO A 166 -5.49 -23.82 13.88
CA PRO A 166 -4.04 -23.73 14.14
C PRO A 166 -3.21 -24.54 13.14
N LYS A 167 -3.72 -25.68 12.64
CA LYS A 167 -3.03 -26.50 11.63
C LYS A 167 -2.96 -25.78 10.29
N THR A 168 -4.09 -25.25 9.81
CA THR A 168 -4.20 -24.51 8.56
C THR A 168 -3.36 -23.24 8.60
N TYR A 169 -3.46 -22.47 9.69
CA TYR A 169 -2.67 -21.26 9.88
C TYR A 169 -1.16 -21.56 9.85
N LYS A 170 -0.71 -22.61 10.56
CA LYS A 170 0.69 -23.03 10.57
C LYS A 170 1.18 -23.49 9.19
N ALA A 171 0.37 -24.24 8.45
CA ALA A 171 0.69 -24.65 7.09
C ALA A 171 0.83 -23.45 6.15
N PHE A 172 -0.10 -22.50 6.23
CA PHE A 172 -0.06 -21.27 5.45
C PHE A 172 1.18 -20.42 5.76
N TYR A 173 1.50 -20.22 7.04
CA TYR A 173 2.70 -19.49 7.47
C TYR A 173 3.99 -20.15 6.98
N ARG A 174 4.07 -21.49 7.01
CA ARG A 174 5.20 -22.24 6.46
C ARG A 174 5.33 -22.05 4.95
N ALA A 175 4.22 -22.11 4.21
CA ALA A 175 4.22 -21.88 2.77
C ALA A 175 4.67 -20.45 2.42
N LEU A 176 4.23 -19.43 3.16
CA LEU A 176 4.71 -18.05 3.00
C LEU A 176 6.22 -17.93 3.24
N SER A 177 6.71 -18.57 4.30
CA SER A 177 8.14 -18.59 4.63
C SER A 177 8.97 -19.28 3.54
N GLU A 178 8.47 -20.40 3.02
CA GLU A 178 9.10 -21.12 1.91
C GLU A 178 9.13 -20.29 0.63
N ALA A 179 8.03 -19.64 0.27
CA ALA A 179 7.95 -18.74 -0.88
C ALA A 179 8.96 -17.58 -0.76
N ALA A 180 9.07 -16.96 0.41
CA ALA A 180 10.08 -15.93 0.66
C ALA A 180 11.50 -16.45 0.51
N ASN A 181 11.78 -17.68 0.98
CA ASN A 181 13.09 -18.32 0.83
C ASN A 181 13.42 -18.64 -0.64
N ILE A 182 12.44 -19.03 -1.44
CA ILE A 182 12.61 -19.24 -2.88
C ILE A 182 12.98 -17.92 -3.57
N ILE A 183 12.23 -16.83 -3.29
CA ILE A 183 12.50 -15.49 -3.83
C ILE A 183 13.90 -15.01 -3.42
N ASN A 184 14.25 -15.15 -2.13
CA ASN A 184 15.54 -14.70 -1.59
C ASN A 184 16.74 -15.47 -2.14
N ARG A 185 16.59 -16.76 -2.46
CA ARG A 185 17.64 -17.57 -3.10
C ARG A 185 17.79 -17.26 -4.59
N GLY A 186 16.95 -16.38 -5.13
CA GLY A 186 17.03 -15.95 -6.52
C GLY A 186 16.76 -17.08 -7.51
N GLN A 187 16.09 -18.14 -7.08
CA GLN A 187 15.67 -19.23 -7.98
C GLN A 187 14.80 -18.61 -9.09
N LYS A 188 15.09 -18.93 -10.35
CA LYS A 188 14.42 -18.35 -11.54
C LYS A 188 12.99 -18.89 -11.69
N CYS A 189 12.14 -18.70 -10.70
CA CYS A 189 10.72 -19.01 -10.79
C CYS A 189 9.94 -17.74 -11.15
N GLY A 190 10.20 -17.09 -12.30
CA GLY A 190 9.42 -15.96 -12.83
C GLY A 190 9.26 -14.69 -11.96
N CYS A 191 9.63 -14.72 -10.68
CA CYS A 191 9.34 -13.70 -9.67
C CYS A 191 10.41 -12.60 -9.58
N ARG A 192 11.56 -12.81 -10.24
CA ARG A 192 12.74 -11.93 -10.14
C ARG A 192 12.47 -10.52 -10.68
N ASN A 193 11.51 -10.36 -11.58
CA ASN A 193 11.17 -9.05 -12.17
C ASN A 193 10.13 -8.27 -11.35
N ILE A 194 9.61 -8.81 -10.23
CA ILE A 194 8.48 -8.23 -9.50
C ILE A 194 8.85 -7.84 -8.05
N TYR A 195 9.75 -8.55 -7.39
CA TYR A 195 9.99 -8.38 -5.95
C TYR A 195 11.43 -7.96 -5.64
N SER A 196 11.64 -6.69 -5.27
CA SER A 196 12.87 -6.24 -4.64
C SER A 196 12.88 -6.63 -3.16
N ARG A 197 13.63 -7.70 -2.85
CA ARG A 197 14.31 -8.09 -1.61
C ARG A 197 13.72 -7.63 -0.24
N ARG A 198 13.36 -8.66 0.57
CA ARG A 198 13.22 -8.74 2.04
C ARG A 198 12.07 -7.96 2.72
N GLU A 199 11.14 -8.71 3.34
CA GLU A 199 10.87 -8.76 4.80
C GLU A 199 9.47 -9.37 5.07
N ILE A 200 9.44 -10.57 5.66
CA ILE A 200 8.29 -11.07 6.42
C ILE A 200 8.64 -10.83 7.90
N THR A 201 8.15 -9.75 8.47
CA THR A 201 8.20 -9.51 9.91
C THR A 201 6.86 -9.94 10.52
N ALA A 202 6.89 -10.85 11.49
CA ALA A 202 5.72 -11.26 12.23
C ALA A 202 5.22 -10.08 13.09
N ALA A 203 4.02 -9.60 12.82
CA ALA A 203 3.39 -8.56 13.64
C ALA A 203 2.88 -9.18 14.96
N LEU A 204 3.61 -8.89 16.04
CA LEU A 204 3.21 -8.82 17.45
C LEU A 204 2.08 -9.78 17.91
N THR A 205 2.47 -10.89 18.53
CA THR A 205 1.68 -11.51 19.60
C THR A 205 1.66 -10.57 20.81
N ALA A 206 0.74 -9.61 20.82
CA ALA A 206 0.34 -8.93 22.05
C ALA A 206 -0.48 -9.92 22.90
N GLY A 207 0.22 -10.63 23.78
CA GLY A 207 -0.31 -11.57 24.75
C GLY A 207 0.63 -11.65 25.95
N THR A 208 0.39 -10.76 26.91
CA THR A 208 0.80 -10.76 28.32
C THR A 208 1.46 -12.06 28.83
N LYS A 209 2.75 -12.00 29.17
CA LYS A 209 3.31 -12.87 30.22
C LYS A 209 3.14 -12.14 31.55
N ASN A 210 2.21 -12.63 32.36
CA ASN A 210 2.29 -12.50 33.82
C ASN A 210 3.22 -13.61 34.31
N CYS A 211 4.39 -13.20 34.81
CA CYS A 211 5.15 -13.73 35.94
C CYS A 211 6.47 -12.95 35.98
#